data_AF-A0A1A2KUB1-F1
#
_entry.id   AF-A0A1A2KUB1-F1
#
_cell.length_a   1.000
_cell.length_b   1.000
_cell.length_c   1.000
_cell.angle_alpha   90.00
_cell.angle_beta   90.00
_cell.angle_gamma   90.00
#
_symmetry.space_group_name_H-M   'P 1'
#
loop_
_entity.id
_entity.type
_entity.pdbx_description
1 polymer ?
#
loop_
_entity_poly.entity_id
_entity_poly.type
_entity_poly.pdbx_seq_one_letter_code
_entity_poly.pdbx_strand_id
1 'polypeptide(L)'
;MYRAALVQAVAALDAWVHDVVLDMAVEILIGLRPPGSNTKLGLNLGATTQLLSAPNALELEMRSKALVNERLSVETFQKPDDIAKAFAMVGITAIWSTAFGNAEAAKTALSVVVRRRNQIVHRCDMDPSGVAPYLTLSDTDALTAIDTIEDTVKALDSLL
;
A
#
# COMPACT_ATOMS: atom_id res chain seq x y z
N MET A 1 -2.02 13.18 -20.91
CA MET A 1 -0.75 12.70 -20.31
C MET A 1 -0.78 12.79 -18.78
N TYR A 2 -1.05 13.97 -18.19
CA TYR A 2 -1.02 14.20 -16.73
C TYR A 2 -1.93 13.28 -15.90
N ARG A 3 -3.15 12.98 -16.38
CA ARG A 3 -4.05 12.02 -15.72
C ARG A 3 -3.44 10.63 -15.60
N ALA A 4 -2.77 10.17 -16.66
CA ALA A 4 -2.12 8.87 -16.67
C ALA A 4 -0.92 8.85 -15.71
N ALA A 5 -0.12 9.93 -15.68
CA ALA A 5 1.00 10.05 -14.74
C ALA A 5 0.53 9.95 -13.27
N LEU A 6 -0.53 10.67 -12.90
CA LEU A 6 -1.11 10.59 -11.55
C LEU A 6 -1.61 9.17 -11.24
N VAL A 7 -2.33 8.54 -12.18
CA VAL A 7 -2.80 7.16 -12.02
C VAL A 7 -1.65 6.19 -11.81
N GLN A 8 -0.57 6.30 -12.59
CA GLN A 8 0.58 5.42 -12.49
C GLN A 8 1.38 5.65 -11.20
N ALA A 9 1.49 6.89 -10.71
CA ALA A 9 2.15 7.18 -9.45
C ALA A 9 1.43 6.50 -8.27
N VAL A 10 0.10 6.55 -8.24
CA VAL A 10 -0.69 5.86 -7.19
C VAL A 10 -0.60 4.33 -7.33
N ALA A 11 -0.51 3.81 -8.55
CA ALA A 11 -0.29 2.38 -8.77
C ALA A 11 1.11 1.94 -8.30
N ALA A 12 2.14 2.78 -8.49
CA ALA A 12 3.48 2.51 -7.98
C ALA A 12 3.53 2.49 -6.45
N LEU A 13 2.83 3.41 -5.78
CA LEU A 13 2.66 3.38 -4.31
C LEU A 13 2.02 2.07 -3.85
N ASP A 14 0.91 1.68 -4.49
CA ASP A 14 0.19 0.45 -4.16
C ASP A 14 1.07 -0.79 -4.31
N ALA A 15 1.81 -0.89 -5.42
CA ALA A 15 2.75 -1.98 -5.67
C ALA A 15 3.86 -2.01 -4.62
N TRP A 16 4.47 -0.85 -4.31
CA TRP A 16 5.51 -0.76 -3.29
C TRP A 16 5.02 -1.25 -1.91
N VAL A 17 3.82 -0.85 -1.48
CA VAL A 17 3.27 -1.33 -0.20
C VAL A 17 3.04 -2.85 -0.22
N HIS A 18 2.55 -3.41 -1.33
CA HIS A 18 2.39 -4.85 -1.47
C HIS A 18 3.72 -5.59 -1.33
N ASP A 19 4.75 -5.14 -2.04
CA ASP A 19 6.07 -5.79 -2.03
C ASP A 19 6.70 -5.76 -0.63
N VAL A 20 6.69 -4.60 0.03
CA VAL A 20 7.23 -4.44 1.38
C VAL A 20 6.50 -5.33 2.39
N VAL A 21 5.16 -5.32 2.36
CA VAL A 21 4.35 -6.10 3.31
C VAL A 21 4.49 -7.60 3.03
N LEU A 22 4.60 -8.00 1.76
CA LEU A 22 4.86 -9.38 1.37
C LEU A 22 6.20 -9.88 1.94
N ASP A 23 7.28 -9.13 1.72
CA ASP A 23 8.61 -9.50 2.19
C ASP A 23 8.65 -9.63 3.72
N MET A 24 8.12 -8.64 4.45
CA MET A 24 8.08 -8.69 5.91
C MET A 24 7.18 -9.81 6.45
N ALA A 25 6.04 -10.07 5.81
CA ALA A 25 5.17 -11.17 6.20
C ALA A 25 5.84 -12.53 6.00
N VAL A 26 6.59 -12.69 4.90
CA VAL A 26 7.38 -13.90 4.65
C VAL A 26 8.46 -14.05 5.71
N GLU A 27 9.23 -13.00 6.02
CA GLU A 27 10.23 -13.00 7.10
C GLU A 27 9.66 -13.45 8.44
N ILE A 28 8.44 -13.02 8.76
CA ILE A 28 7.73 -13.46 9.97
C ILE A 28 7.40 -14.96 9.92
N LEU A 29 6.88 -15.45 8.78
CA LEU A 29 6.50 -16.85 8.62
C LEU A 29 7.71 -17.81 8.65
N ILE A 30 8.85 -17.40 8.10
CA ILE A 30 10.09 -18.20 8.13
C ILE A 30 10.90 -17.99 9.42
N GLY A 31 10.46 -17.11 10.33
CA GLY A 31 11.07 -16.90 11.64
C GLY A 31 12.31 -16.00 11.64
N LEU A 32 12.56 -15.23 10.57
CA LEU A 32 13.62 -14.21 10.54
C LEU A 32 13.22 -12.92 11.27
N ARG A 33 11.91 -12.65 11.39
CA ARG A 33 11.36 -11.49 12.09
C ARG A 33 10.34 -11.95 13.14
N PRO A 34 10.36 -11.43 14.38
CA PRO A 34 9.31 -11.75 15.35
C PRO A 34 7.98 -11.12 14.91
N PRO A 35 6.84 -11.81 15.08
CA PRO A 35 5.53 -11.21 14.83
C PRO A 35 5.28 -10.09 15.86
N GLY A 36 4.81 -8.94 15.40
CA GLY A 36 4.33 -7.86 16.27
C GLY A 36 3.02 -8.21 16.98
N SER A 37 2.60 -7.36 17.92
CA SER A 37 1.43 -7.60 18.80
C SER A 37 0.07 -7.66 18.08
N ASN A 38 -0.03 -7.16 16.85
CA ASN A 38 -1.28 -7.07 16.08
C ASN A 38 -1.20 -7.76 14.70
N THR A 39 -0.26 -8.69 14.52
CA THR A 39 -0.01 -9.40 13.26
C THR A 39 -1.21 -10.28 12.87
N LYS A 40 -2.03 -9.83 11.92
CA LYS A 40 -3.21 -10.57 11.42
C LYS A 40 -3.31 -10.47 9.90
N LEU A 41 -2.74 -11.44 9.20
CA LEU A 41 -2.80 -11.52 7.73
C LEU A 41 -4.11 -12.19 7.22
N GLY A 42 -4.69 -13.09 8.01
CA GLY A 42 -5.95 -13.76 7.66
C GLY A 42 -5.80 -14.90 6.64
N LEU A 43 -4.77 -15.74 6.77
CA LEU A 43 -4.64 -16.98 6.00
C LEU A 43 -5.69 -18.01 6.42
N ASN A 44 -6.22 -18.76 5.45
CA ASN A 44 -7.16 -19.85 5.71
C ASN A 44 -6.46 -21.11 6.25
N LEU A 45 -7.22 -22.06 6.82
CA LEU A 45 -6.66 -23.30 7.39
C LEU A 45 -5.87 -24.13 6.38
N GLY A 46 -6.29 -24.15 5.11
CA GLY A 46 -5.58 -24.86 4.05
C GLY A 46 -4.19 -24.28 3.80
N ALA A 47 -4.08 -22.95 3.77
CA ALA A 47 -2.80 -22.25 3.69
C ALA A 47 -1.91 -22.59 4.90
N THR A 48 -2.46 -22.59 6.12
CA THR A 48 -1.72 -22.97 7.32
C THR A 48 -1.20 -24.41 7.25
N THR A 49 -2.02 -25.36 6.78
CA THR A 49 -1.58 -26.76 6.60
C THR A 49 -0.47 -26.89 5.54
N GLN A 50 -0.54 -26.13 4.45
CA GLN A 50 0.51 -26.12 3.42
C GLN A 50 1.85 -25.58 3.94
N LEU A 51 1.82 -24.56 4.81
CA LEU A 51 3.01 -24.02 5.47
C LEU A 51 3.60 -25.02 6.47
N LEU A 52 2.77 -25.59 7.34
CA LEU A 52 3.22 -26.57 8.36
C LEU A 52 3.79 -27.87 7.76
N SER A 53 3.39 -28.21 6.53
CA SER A 53 3.87 -29.40 5.81
C SER A 53 5.05 -29.14 4.88
N ALA A 54 5.65 -27.93 4.93
CA ALA A 54 6.83 -27.64 4.13
C ALA A 54 8.02 -28.53 4.57
N PRO A 55 8.66 -29.27 3.64
CA PRO A 55 9.70 -30.25 4.00
C PRO A 55 11.05 -29.61 4.34
N ASN A 56 11.30 -28.36 3.94
CA ASN A 56 12.53 -27.64 4.19
C ASN A 56 12.28 -26.11 4.13
N ALA A 57 13.29 -25.33 4.51
CA ALA A 57 13.19 -23.87 4.58
C ALA A 57 12.89 -23.19 3.23
N LEU A 58 13.46 -23.69 2.13
CA LEU A 58 13.22 -23.15 0.79
C LEU A 58 11.75 -23.30 0.37
N GLU A 59 11.19 -24.50 0.57
CA GLU A 59 9.78 -24.78 0.30
C GLU A 59 8.86 -23.94 1.20
N LEU A 60 9.23 -23.75 2.46
CA LEU A 60 8.47 -22.89 3.36
C LEU A 60 8.44 -21.44 2.85
N GLU A 61 9.57 -20.89 2.44
CA GLU A 61 9.67 -19.54 1.90
C GLU A 61 8.85 -19.38 0.61
N MET A 62 8.98 -20.31 -0.35
CA MET A 62 8.24 -20.27 -1.61
C MET A 62 6.72 -20.35 -1.39
N ARG A 63 6.26 -21.26 -0.53
CA ARG A 63 4.82 -21.37 -0.19
C ARG A 63 4.32 -20.13 0.54
N SER A 64 5.14 -19.58 1.45
CA SER A 64 4.81 -18.34 2.16
C SER A 64 4.61 -17.20 1.16
N LYS A 65 5.57 -16.98 0.24
CA LYS A 65 5.46 -15.96 -0.80
C LYS A 65 4.19 -16.13 -1.64
N ALA A 66 3.91 -17.34 -2.12
CA ALA A 66 2.74 -17.60 -2.95
C ALA A 66 1.42 -17.32 -2.21
N LEU A 67 1.26 -17.87 -1.00
CA LEU A 67 0.01 -17.78 -0.22
C LEU A 67 -0.24 -16.36 0.31
N VAL A 68 0.83 -15.69 0.77
CA VAL A 68 0.75 -14.29 1.22
C VAL A 68 0.41 -13.38 0.03
N ASN A 69 1.09 -13.55 -1.10
CA ASN A 69 0.81 -12.75 -2.29
C ASN A 69 -0.62 -12.95 -2.80
N GLU A 70 -1.10 -14.21 -2.86
CA GLU A 70 -2.50 -14.49 -3.20
C GLU A 70 -3.47 -13.77 -2.26
N ARG A 71 -3.21 -13.82 -0.95
CA ARG A 71 -4.02 -13.13 0.06
C ARG A 71 -3.98 -11.61 -0.09
N LEU A 72 -2.83 -11.02 -0.36
CA LEU A 72 -2.70 -9.56 -0.50
C LEU A 72 -3.27 -9.06 -1.83
N SER A 73 -3.27 -9.88 -2.89
CA SER A 73 -3.72 -9.48 -4.24
C SER A 73 -5.18 -9.00 -4.36
N VAL A 74 -6.02 -9.30 -3.36
CA VAL A 74 -7.42 -8.85 -3.30
C VAL A 74 -7.60 -7.54 -2.54
N GLU A 75 -6.54 -7.03 -1.93
CA GLU A 75 -6.54 -5.77 -1.18
C GLU A 75 -6.04 -4.62 -2.07
N THR A 76 -6.18 -3.40 -1.56
CA THR A 76 -5.66 -2.21 -2.23
C THR A 76 -5.13 -1.26 -1.18
N PHE A 77 -3.85 -0.94 -1.26
CA PHE A 77 -3.09 -0.19 -0.27
C PHE A 77 -2.69 1.19 -0.78
N GLN A 78 -3.72 1.99 -1.08
CA GLN A 78 -3.54 3.34 -1.62
C GLN A 78 -3.94 4.43 -0.62
N LYS A 79 -5.00 4.19 0.17
CA LYS A 79 -5.46 5.18 1.15
C LYS A 79 -4.60 5.09 2.41
N PRO A 80 -4.41 6.19 3.16
CA PRO A 80 -3.58 6.18 4.35
C PRO A 80 -3.97 5.13 5.40
N ASP A 81 -5.27 4.94 5.62
CA ASP A 81 -5.77 3.94 6.58
C ASP A 81 -5.54 2.50 6.10
N ASP A 82 -5.61 2.26 4.79
CA ASP A 82 -5.38 0.92 4.23
C ASP A 82 -3.89 0.58 4.24
N ILE A 83 -3.02 1.57 3.96
CA ILE A 83 -1.57 1.47 4.16
C ILE A 83 -1.25 1.19 5.64
N ALA A 84 -1.85 1.92 6.57
CA ALA A 84 -1.63 1.71 8.01
C ALA A 84 -2.05 0.31 8.46
N LYS A 85 -3.17 -0.22 7.94
CA LYS A 85 -3.60 -1.59 8.20
C LYS A 85 -2.59 -2.59 7.66
N ALA A 86 -2.11 -2.41 6.42
CA ALA A 86 -1.15 -3.31 5.79
C ALA A 86 0.14 -3.44 6.62
N PHE A 87 0.72 -2.32 7.03
CA PHE A 87 1.90 -2.29 7.90
C PHE A 87 1.63 -2.88 9.29
N ALA A 88 0.43 -2.67 9.85
CA ALA A 88 0.06 -3.29 11.11
C ALA A 88 -0.02 -4.84 11.01
N MET A 89 -0.36 -5.39 9.83
CA MET A 89 -0.34 -6.85 9.60
C MET A 89 1.05 -7.45 9.78
N VAL A 90 2.12 -6.67 9.59
CA VAL A 90 3.52 -7.10 9.74
C VAL A 90 4.18 -6.50 10.99
N GLY A 91 3.37 -6.04 11.94
CA GLY A 91 3.85 -5.59 13.25
C GLY A 91 4.30 -4.12 13.32
N ILE A 92 4.20 -3.37 12.23
CA ILE A 92 4.53 -1.94 12.21
C ILE A 92 3.27 -1.14 12.52
N THR A 93 3.17 -0.66 13.76
CA THR A 93 2.02 0.13 14.23
C THR A 93 2.34 1.62 14.21
N ALA A 94 1.30 2.45 14.12
CA ALA A 94 1.41 3.91 14.19
C ALA A 94 2.36 4.53 13.13
N ILE A 95 2.51 3.87 11.97
CA ILE A 95 3.50 4.23 10.94
C ILE A 95 3.46 5.71 10.53
N TRP A 96 2.27 6.29 10.40
CA TRP A 96 2.09 7.70 10.04
C TRP A 96 2.58 8.67 11.11
N SER A 97 2.31 8.43 12.39
CA SER A 97 2.81 9.31 13.46
C SER A 97 4.30 9.15 13.71
N THR A 98 4.87 8.00 13.35
CA THR A 98 6.30 7.75 13.45
C THR A 98 7.05 8.39 12.27
N ALA A 99 6.50 8.31 11.06
CA ALA A 99 7.16 8.79 9.83
C ALA A 99 7.06 10.31 9.66
N PHE A 100 6.00 10.94 10.17
CA PHE A 100 5.71 12.35 9.92
C PHE A 100 5.53 13.12 11.22
N GLY A 101 6.19 14.29 11.31
CA GLY A 101 5.95 15.24 12.41
C GLY A 101 4.51 15.79 12.45
N ASN A 102 3.81 15.79 11.30
CA ASN A 102 2.39 16.08 11.21
C ASN A 102 1.68 15.02 10.37
N ALA A 103 1.30 13.92 11.03
CA ALA A 103 0.65 12.78 10.38
C ALA A 103 -0.66 13.14 9.67
N GLU A 104 -1.49 14.00 10.27
CA GLU A 104 -2.80 14.35 9.69
C GLU A 104 -2.67 15.15 8.41
N ALA A 105 -1.68 16.05 8.32
CA ALA A 105 -1.37 16.76 7.09
C ALA A 105 -0.92 15.79 5.97
N ALA A 106 -0.01 14.86 6.28
CA ALA A 106 0.49 13.88 5.32
C ALA A 106 -0.63 12.95 4.80
N LYS A 107 -1.47 12.42 5.70
CA LYS A 107 -2.65 11.61 5.32
C LYS A 107 -3.62 12.39 4.44
N THR A 108 -3.85 13.66 4.76
CA THR A 108 -4.75 14.52 3.98
C THR A 108 -4.20 14.73 2.58
N ALA A 109 -2.90 15.05 2.45
CA ALA A 109 -2.24 15.24 1.16
C ALA A 109 -2.36 13.99 0.28
N LEU A 110 -2.00 12.82 0.80
CA LEU A 110 -2.14 11.56 0.06
C LEU A 110 -3.60 11.26 -0.31
N SER A 111 -4.54 11.50 0.62
CA SER A 111 -5.97 11.26 0.37
C SER A 111 -6.52 12.10 -0.79
N VAL A 112 -6.05 13.34 -0.95
CA VAL A 112 -6.43 14.20 -2.08
C VAL A 112 -5.96 13.58 -3.41
N VAL A 113 -4.71 13.11 -3.47
CA VAL A 113 -4.14 12.47 -4.67
C VAL A 113 -4.92 11.19 -5.01
N VAL A 114 -5.12 10.31 -4.04
CA VAL A 114 -5.85 9.04 -4.22
C VAL A 114 -7.28 9.27 -4.64
N ARG A 115 -7.97 10.26 -4.05
CA ARG A 115 -9.32 10.64 -4.44
C ARG A 115 -9.36 11.11 -5.89
N ARG A 116 -8.39 11.93 -6.31
CA ARG A 116 -8.34 12.40 -7.70
C ARG A 116 -8.08 11.25 -8.67
N ARG A 117 -7.19 10.31 -8.32
CA ARG A 117 -6.98 9.08 -9.11
C ARG A 117 -8.27 8.28 -9.28
N ASN A 118 -9.05 8.09 -8.22
CA ASN A 118 -10.34 7.40 -8.30
C ASN A 118 -11.33 8.12 -9.23
N GLN A 119 -11.35 9.45 -9.21
CA GLN A 119 -12.18 10.25 -10.11
C GLN A 119 -11.76 10.06 -11.58
N ILE A 120 -10.45 10.03 -11.86
CA ILE A 120 -9.91 9.78 -13.20
C ILE A 120 -10.31 8.38 -13.70
N VAL A 121 -10.07 7.35 -12.90
CA VAL A 121 -10.26 5.95 -13.32
C VAL A 121 -11.75 5.56 -13.41
N HIS A 122 -12.55 5.93 -12.41
CA HIS A 122 -13.94 5.46 -12.33
C HIS A 122 -14.96 6.39 -12.99
N ARG A 123 -14.60 7.67 -13.17
CA ARG A 123 -15.54 8.69 -13.67
C ARG A 123 -14.96 9.53 -14.80
N CYS A 124 -13.90 9.05 -15.45
CA CYS A 124 -13.22 9.77 -16.54
C CYS A 124 -12.83 11.20 -16.20
N ASP A 125 -12.62 11.49 -14.91
CA ASP A 125 -12.32 12.82 -14.39
C ASP A 125 -13.41 13.89 -14.61
N MET A 126 -14.67 13.47 -14.80
CA MET A 126 -15.79 14.39 -15.00
C MET A 126 -15.98 15.34 -13.81
N ASP A 127 -16.31 16.60 -14.08
CA ASP A 127 -16.59 17.58 -13.04
C ASP A 127 -17.96 17.29 -12.39
N PRO A 128 -18.00 16.94 -11.08
CA PRO A 128 -19.26 16.65 -10.40
C PRO A 128 -20.17 17.88 -10.25
N SER A 129 -19.64 19.09 -10.38
CA SER A 129 -20.42 20.34 -10.29
C SER A 129 -21.13 20.69 -11.61
N GLY A 130 -20.71 20.07 -12.73
CA GLY A 130 -21.23 20.36 -14.07
C GLY A 130 -20.79 21.71 -14.65
N VAL A 131 -19.87 22.43 -13.99
CA VAL A 131 -19.34 23.72 -14.46
C VAL A 131 -18.42 23.52 -15.67
N ALA A 132 -17.61 22.46 -15.66
CA ALA A 132 -16.82 22.01 -16.79
C ALA A 132 -17.20 20.56 -17.19
N PRO A 133 -16.83 20.07 -18.39
CA PRO A 133 -17.00 18.65 -18.70
C PRO A 133 -16.05 17.76 -17.88
N TYR A 134 -14.85 18.25 -17.56
CA TYR A 134 -13.81 17.56 -16.79
C TYR A 134 -13.14 18.52 -15.82
N LEU A 135 -12.68 18.00 -14.70
CA LEU A 135 -11.85 18.76 -13.78
C LEU A 135 -10.51 19.12 -14.43
N THR A 136 -10.04 20.36 -14.23
CA THR A 136 -8.72 20.79 -14.73
C THR A 136 -7.61 19.99 -14.07
N LEU A 137 -6.54 19.75 -14.84
CA LEU A 137 -5.32 19.09 -14.36
C LEU A 137 -4.14 19.60 -15.19
N SER A 138 -3.28 20.39 -14.56
CA SER A 138 -2.03 20.88 -15.12
C SER A 138 -0.89 19.88 -14.93
N ASP A 139 0.26 20.19 -15.51
CA ASP A 139 1.53 19.53 -15.23
C ASP A 139 1.95 19.72 -13.77
N THR A 140 1.83 20.93 -13.22
CA THR A 140 2.14 21.21 -11.81
C THR A 140 1.30 20.37 -10.85
N ASP A 141 0.01 20.18 -11.14
CA ASP A 141 -0.86 19.32 -10.32
C ASP A 141 -0.38 17.87 -10.32
N ALA A 142 0.06 17.37 -11.47
CA ALA A 142 0.57 16.01 -11.60
C ALA A 142 1.93 15.84 -10.91
N LEU A 143 2.83 16.81 -11.03
CA LEU A 143 4.12 16.82 -10.33
C LEU A 143 3.91 16.84 -8.82
N THR A 144 3.05 17.73 -8.32
CA THR A 144 2.72 17.80 -6.88
C THR A 144 2.16 16.48 -6.36
N ALA A 145 1.34 15.79 -7.15
CA ALA A 145 0.82 14.47 -6.78
C ALA A 145 1.91 13.40 -6.72
N ILE A 146 2.87 13.43 -7.65
CA ILE A 146 4.03 12.53 -7.67
C ILE A 146 4.94 12.82 -6.47
N ASP A 147 5.28 14.08 -6.22
CA ASP A 147 6.11 14.50 -5.10
C ASP A 147 5.48 14.09 -3.77
N THR A 148 4.16 14.26 -3.62
CA THR A 148 3.42 13.81 -2.43
C THR A 148 3.56 12.30 -2.20
N ILE A 149 3.52 11.49 -3.27
CA ILE A 149 3.68 10.05 -3.19
C ILE A 149 5.14 9.68 -2.87
N GLU A 150 6.10 10.31 -3.54
CA GLU A 150 7.53 10.07 -3.33
C GLU A 150 7.95 10.41 -1.90
N ASP A 151 7.55 11.58 -1.39
CA ASP A 151 7.79 11.99 -0.01
C ASP A 151 7.13 11.04 0.98
N THR A 152 5.93 10.54 0.64
CA THR A 152 5.25 9.53 1.46
C THR A 152 6.09 8.25 1.54
N VAL A 153 6.49 7.71 0.39
CA VAL A 153 7.28 6.47 0.33
C VAL A 153 8.59 6.64 1.10
N LYS A 154 9.35 7.72 0.85
CA LYS A 154 10.63 7.98 1.55
C LYS A 154 10.46 8.03 3.06
N ALA A 155 9.41 8.70 3.55
CA ALA A 155 9.17 8.81 4.98
C ALA A 155 8.80 7.47 5.60
N LEU A 156 7.96 6.67 4.95
CA LEU A 156 7.58 5.33 5.43
C LEU A 156 8.77 4.35 5.36
N ASP A 157 9.52 4.37 4.27
CA ASP A 157 10.70 3.52 4.02
C ASP A 157 11.81 3.75 5.05
N SER A 158 11.96 4.98 5.54
CA SER A 158 12.93 5.31 6.60
C SER A 158 12.70 4.59 7.95
N LEU A 159 11.56 3.91 8.11
CA LEU A 159 11.18 3.17 9.31
C LEU A 159 11.30 1.65 9.20
N LEU A 160 11.60 1.14 8.01
CA LEU A 160 11.57 -0.30 7.68
C LEU A 160 12.92 -0.98 7.98
#